data_AF-A0A662RVK7-F1
#
_entry.id   AF-A0A662RVK7-F1
#
_cell.length_a   1.000
_cell.length_b   1.000
_cell.length_c   1.000
_cell.angle_alpha   90.00
_cell.angle_beta   90.00
_cell.angle_gamma   90.00
#
_symmetry.space_group_name_H-M   'P 1'
#
loop_
_entity.id
_entity.type
_entity.pdbx_description
1 polymer ?
#
loop_
_entity_poly.entity_id
_entity_poly.type
_entity_poly.pdbx_seq_one_letter_code
_entity_poly.pdbx_strand_id
1 'polypeptide(L)'
;MDRREIELKLITDFLGVPIKSTTEMDYRMYQGIVYLVQACGVNLGYYYHWSPNDRPVCPALFADIDDIVLALTHDFDESRHFNLSEQIRLKLYGLKKRVIHRQSLGQYRFVQELEKLMTLHFLIDRNLVPRDIETVVAMMRKHNARIDKEAVKTAIGDLVWIGALPFEVDLKE
;
A
#
# COMPACT_ATOMS: atom_id res chain seq x y z
N MET A 1 20.07 11.98 0.06
CA MET A 1 18.87 11.23 0.44
C MET A 1 19.09 10.68 1.83
N ASP A 2 18.11 10.75 2.72
CA ASP A 2 18.26 10.13 4.04
C ASP A 2 18.07 8.60 4.00
N ARG A 3 18.29 7.92 5.13
CA ARG A 3 18.17 6.46 5.20
C ARG A 3 16.76 5.97 4.88
N ARG A 4 15.72 6.68 5.32
CA ARG A 4 14.32 6.30 5.12
C ARG A 4 13.95 6.45 3.64
N GLU A 5 14.38 7.54 3.01
CA GLU A 5 14.22 7.78 1.56
C GLU A 5 14.91 6.71 0.71
N ILE A 6 16.13 6.31 1.08
CA ILE A 6 16.86 5.22 0.41
C ILE A 6 16.10 3.90 0.52
N GLU A 7 15.66 3.53 1.73
CA GLU A 7 14.88 2.31 1.97
C GLU A 7 13.56 2.31 1.18
N LEU A 8 12.85 3.45 1.17
CA LEU A 8 11.62 3.64 0.39
C LEU A 8 11.86 3.47 -1.12
N LYS A 9 12.90 4.11 -1.68
CA LYS A 9 13.25 3.98 -3.09
C LYS A 9 13.59 2.54 -3.46
N LEU A 10 14.44 1.88 -2.67
CA LEU A 10 14.83 0.49 -2.94
C LEU A 10 13.63 -0.47 -2.95
N ILE A 11 12.68 -0.28 -2.02
CA ILE A 11 11.45 -1.09 -1.96
C ILE A 11 10.55 -0.84 -3.16
N THR A 12 10.32 0.42 -3.51
CA THR A 12 9.46 0.78 -4.64
C THR A 12 10.05 0.31 -5.98
N ASP A 13 11.37 0.41 -6.14
CA ASP A 13 12.11 -0.18 -7.27
C ASP A 13 11.96 -1.70 -7.31
N PHE A 14 12.14 -2.39 -6.17
CA PHE A 14 11.97 -3.85 -6.08
C PHE A 14 10.55 -4.30 -6.46
N LEU A 15 9.53 -3.55 -6.06
CA LEU A 15 8.13 -3.83 -6.38
C LEU A 15 7.75 -3.47 -7.83
N GLY A 16 8.65 -2.82 -8.58
CA GLY A 16 8.40 -2.37 -9.95
C GLY A 16 7.49 -1.14 -10.03
N VAL A 17 7.46 -0.32 -8.97
CA VAL A 17 6.71 0.96 -8.91
C VAL A 17 7.70 2.09 -8.60
N PRO A 18 8.73 2.31 -9.44
CA PRO A 18 9.80 3.27 -9.12
C PRO A 18 9.24 4.67 -8.93
N ILE A 19 9.77 5.38 -7.92
CA ILE A 19 9.39 6.77 -7.65
C ILE A 19 9.95 7.67 -8.76
N LYS A 20 9.06 8.30 -9.54
CA LYS A 20 9.42 9.09 -10.73
C LYS A 20 8.71 10.43 -10.86
N SER A 21 7.57 10.60 -10.21
CA SER A 21 6.70 11.77 -10.38
C SER A 21 5.83 11.98 -9.15
N THR A 22 5.35 13.22 -9.01
CA THR A 22 4.63 13.73 -7.83
C THR A 22 3.21 14.19 -8.18
N THR A 23 2.53 13.48 -9.10
CA THR A 23 1.12 13.77 -9.37
C THR A 23 0.21 13.26 -8.25
N GLU A 24 -1.01 13.78 -8.15
CA GLU A 24 -1.99 13.27 -7.16
C GLU A 24 -2.23 11.76 -7.30
N MET A 25 -2.25 11.24 -8.53
CA MET A 25 -2.41 9.81 -8.79
C MET A 25 -1.20 9.01 -8.29
N ASP A 26 0.01 9.54 -8.49
CA ASP A 26 1.23 8.89 -8.03
C ASP A 26 1.29 8.87 -6.50
N TYR A 27 0.92 9.97 -5.85
CA TYR A 27 0.82 10.01 -4.39
C TYR A 27 -0.11 8.96 -3.83
N ARG A 28 -1.30 8.79 -4.42
CA ARG A 28 -2.25 7.75 -4.01
C ARG A 28 -1.69 6.35 -4.25
N MET A 29 -1.00 6.15 -5.37
CA MET A 29 -0.29 4.90 -5.67
C MET A 29 0.76 4.57 -4.60
N TYR A 30 1.67 5.51 -4.31
CA TYR A 30 2.74 5.29 -3.33
C TYR A 30 2.18 5.11 -1.91
N GLN A 31 1.13 5.85 -1.53
CA GLN A 31 0.44 5.65 -0.25
C GLN A 31 -0.01 4.20 -0.07
N GLY A 32 -0.71 3.66 -1.07
CA GLY A 32 -1.19 2.28 -1.03
C GLY A 32 -0.07 1.25 -1.05
N ILE A 33 0.97 1.46 -1.87
CA ILE A 33 2.12 0.55 -1.93
C ILE A 33 2.88 0.50 -0.60
N VAL A 34 3.27 1.67 -0.08
CA VAL A 34 4.05 1.77 1.16
C VAL A 34 3.24 1.25 2.35
N TYR A 35 1.94 1.50 2.36
CA TYR A 35 1.05 0.95 3.38
C TYR A 35 1.08 -0.57 3.39
N LEU A 36 0.86 -1.20 2.22
CA LEU A 36 0.83 -2.66 2.11
C LEU A 36 2.19 -3.29 2.41
N VAL A 37 3.30 -2.61 2.09
CA VAL A 37 4.65 -3.02 2.50
C VAL A 37 4.76 -3.10 4.02
N GLN A 38 4.31 -2.07 4.74
CA GLN A 38 4.33 -2.07 6.21
C GLN A 38 3.37 -3.10 6.80
N ALA A 39 2.21 -3.30 6.17
CA ALA A 39 1.26 -4.34 6.55
C ALA A 39 1.86 -5.76 6.42
N CYS A 40 2.76 -5.98 5.44
CA CYS A 40 3.54 -7.23 5.31
C CYS A 40 4.70 -7.34 6.33
N GLY A 41 4.79 -6.45 7.31
CA GLY A 41 5.79 -6.49 8.38
C GLY A 41 7.17 -5.95 8.00
N VAL A 42 7.26 -5.03 7.04
CA VAL A 42 8.46 -4.25 6.72
C VAL A 42 8.27 -2.82 7.21
N ASN A 43 8.83 -2.51 8.39
CA ASN A 43 8.66 -1.19 9.01
C ASN A 43 9.52 -0.13 8.32
N LEU A 44 8.88 0.90 7.76
CA LEU A 44 9.53 2.06 7.14
C LEU A 44 9.38 3.33 7.96
N GLY A 45 8.73 3.25 9.13
CA GLY A 45 8.52 4.39 10.02
C GLY A 45 7.39 5.32 9.59
N TYR A 46 6.53 4.93 8.65
CA TYR A 46 5.37 5.71 8.24
C TYR A 46 4.16 5.41 9.11
N TYR A 47 3.54 6.45 9.65
CA TYR A 47 2.34 6.33 10.49
C TYR A 47 1.12 6.80 9.72
N TYR A 48 0.18 5.89 9.51
CA TYR A 48 -1.06 6.17 8.79
C TYR A 48 -2.17 6.53 9.77
N HIS A 49 -2.96 7.53 9.41
CA HIS A 49 -4.16 7.92 10.13
C HIS A 49 -5.38 7.88 9.20
N TRP A 50 -6.57 7.75 9.80
CA TRP A 50 -7.82 7.90 9.07
C TRP A 50 -7.97 9.36 8.63
N SER A 51 -8.20 9.60 7.35
CA SER A 51 -8.44 10.96 6.83
C SER A 51 -9.94 11.27 6.71
N PRO A 52 -10.34 12.55 6.62
CA PRO A 52 -11.73 12.93 6.34
C PRO A 52 -12.26 12.43 4.99
N ASN A 53 -11.36 12.07 4.07
CA ASN A 53 -11.72 11.41 2.81
C ASN A 53 -11.94 9.89 2.99
N ASP A 54 -12.21 9.48 4.23
CA ASP A 54 -12.43 8.13 4.74
C ASP A 54 -11.30 7.12 4.38
N ARG A 55 -10.09 7.57 4.03
CA ARG A 55 -8.99 6.67 3.62
C ARG A 55 -7.76 6.82 4.51
N PRO A 56 -6.96 5.76 4.69
CA PRO A 56 -5.66 5.86 5.35
C PRO A 56 -4.72 6.77 4.57
N VAL A 57 -4.06 7.70 5.25
CA VAL A 57 -3.07 8.62 4.66
C VAL A 57 -1.89 8.81 5.63
N CYS A 58 -0.69 8.96 5.07
CA CYS A 58 0.52 9.36 5.79
C CYS A 58 1.17 10.60 5.12
N PRO A 59 0.95 11.83 5.60
CA PRO A 59 1.50 13.03 4.96
C PRO A 59 3.04 13.06 4.90
N ALA A 60 3.72 12.48 5.89
CA ALA A 60 5.19 12.40 5.93
C ALA A 60 5.77 11.65 4.72
N LEU A 61 5.03 10.67 4.18
CA LEU A 61 5.45 9.96 2.97
C LEU A 61 5.50 10.87 1.74
N PHE A 62 4.65 11.90 1.66
CA PHE A 62 4.67 12.82 0.53
C PHE A 62 5.93 13.67 0.48
N ALA A 63 6.37 14.17 1.65
CA ALA A 63 7.63 14.90 1.76
C ALA A 63 8.81 14.05 1.28
N ASP A 64 8.92 12.80 1.76
CA ASP A 64 10.00 11.91 1.32
C ASP A 64 9.94 11.59 -0.18
N ILE A 65 8.74 11.45 -0.76
CA ILE A 65 8.59 11.24 -2.21
C ILE A 65 9.08 12.47 -2.98
N ASP A 66 8.72 13.67 -2.55
CA ASP A 66 9.19 14.92 -3.15
C ASP A 66 10.73 15.01 -3.07
N ASP A 67 11.32 14.71 -1.92
CA ASP A 67 12.76 14.73 -1.70
C ASP A 67 13.50 13.70 -2.56
N ILE A 68 12.95 12.48 -2.69
CA ILE A 68 13.47 11.45 -3.59
C ILE A 68 13.43 11.94 -5.05
N VAL A 69 12.28 12.45 -5.52
CA VAL A 69 12.15 12.93 -6.91
C VAL A 69 13.10 14.10 -7.18
N LEU A 70 13.25 15.02 -6.22
CA LEU A 70 14.16 16.15 -6.32
C LEU A 70 15.62 15.66 -6.42
N ALA A 71 16.03 14.72 -5.57
CA ALA A 71 17.37 14.15 -5.59
C ALA A 71 17.67 13.46 -6.93
N LEU A 72 16.74 12.65 -7.44
CA LEU A 72 16.90 11.94 -8.72
C LEU A 72 16.93 12.90 -9.93
N THR A 73 16.18 14.00 -9.89
CA THR A 73 16.19 15.02 -10.95
C THR A 73 17.57 15.70 -11.07
N HIS A 74 18.32 15.74 -9.98
CA HIS A 74 19.69 16.26 -9.93
C HIS A 74 20.77 15.16 -10.07
N ASP A 75 20.39 13.95 -10.48
CA ASP A 75 21.26 12.75 -10.57
C ASP A 75 21.99 12.38 -9.26
N PHE A 76 21.40 12.76 -8.12
CA PHE A 76 21.84 12.34 -6.79
C PHE A 76 21.09 11.10 -6.33
N ASP A 77 21.51 9.93 -6.84
CA ASP A 77 20.94 8.64 -6.44
C ASP A 77 21.87 7.88 -5.49
N GLU A 78 21.77 8.20 -4.20
CA GLU A 78 22.55 7.54 -3.14
C GLU A 78 22.19 6.06 -2.97
N SER A 79 21.00 5.64 -3.42
CA SER A 79 20.53 4.26 -3.27
C SER A 79 21.34 3.23 -4.07
N ARG A 80 22.12 3.67 -5.08
CA ARG A 80 22.94 2.81 -5.94
C ARG A 80 23.96 1.97 -5.17
N HIS A 81 24.34 2.40 -3.97
CA HIS A 81 25.30 1.70 -3.11
C HIS A 81 24.65 0.74 -2.11
N PHE A 82 23.32 0.62 -2.14
CA PHE A 82 22.56 -0.15 -1.18
C PHE A 82 21.76 -1.26 -1.88
N ASN A 83 21.44 -2.30 -1.12
CA ASN A 83 20.64 -3.42 -1.59
C ASN A 83 19.59 -3.77 -0.54
N LEU A 84 18.37 -4.11 -0.99
CA LEU A 84 17.41 -4.75 -0.10
C LEU A 84 17.95 -6.08 0.39
N SER A 85 17.84 -6.32 1.69
CA SER A 85 18.17 -7.61 2.30
C SER A 85 17.28 -8.72 1.74
N GLU A 86 17.81 -9.93 1.69
CA GLU A 86 17.07 -11.11 1.22
C GLU A 86 15.78 -11.32 2.03
N GLN A 87 15.83 -11.12 3.34
CA GLN A 87 14.67 -11.24 4.23
C GLN A 87 13.53 -10.29 3.82
N ILE A 88 13.82 -9.03 3.50
CA ILE A 88 12.81 -8.07 3.03
C ILE A 88 12.26 -8.52 1.67
N ARG A 89 13.12 -8.95 0.74
CA ARG A 89 12.70 -9.45 -0.59
C ARG A 89 11.76 -10.64 -0.48
N LEU A 90 12.04 -11.59 0.42
CA LEU A 90 11.21 -12.76 0.66
C LEU A 90 9.83 -12.36 1.20
N LYS A 91 9.78 -11.47 2.20
CA LYS A 91 8.51 -10.93 2.75
C LYS A 91 7.66 -10.27 1.66
N LEU A 92 8.28 -9.48 0.80
CA LEU A 92 7.58 -8.70 -0.22
C LEU A 92 7.33 -9.45 -1.53
N TYR A 93 7.72 -10.73 -1.63
CA TYR A 93 7.60 -11.49 -2.89
C TYR A 93 6.12 -11.68 -3.31
N GLY A 94 5.24 -11.98 -2.36
CA GLY A 94 3.80 -12.10 -2.60
C GLY A 94 3.19 -10.79 -3.09
N LEU A 95 3.52 -9.69 -2.40
CA LEU A 95 3.10 -8.34 -2.78
C LEU A 95 3.60 -7.96 -4.18
N LYS A 96 4.89 -8.19 -4.48
CA LYS A 96 5.48 -7.92 -5.80
C LYS A 96 4.71 -8.57 -6.94
N LYS A 97 4.38 -9.86 -6.80
CA LYS A 97 3.59 -10.58 -7.81
C LYS A 97 2.22 -9.94 -8.05
N ARG A 98 1.53 -9.55 -6.96
CA ARG A 98 0.22 -8.89 -7.06
C ARG A 98 0.32 -7.49 -7.65
N VAL A 99 1.32 -6.71 -7.27
CA VAL A 99 1.58 -5.38 -7.83
C VAL A 99 1.80 -5.47 -9.34
N ILE A 100 2.72 -6.33 -9.78
CA ILE A 100 3.00 -6.53 -11.22
C ILE A 100 1.75 -6.94 -11.98
N HIS A 101 0.98 -7.91 -11.47
CA HIS A 101 -0.25 -8.35 -12.11
C HIS A 101 -1.30 -7.23 -12.20
N ARG A 102 -1.41 -6.38 -11.17
CA ARG A 102 -2.43 -5.31 -11.13
C ARG A 102 -2.04 -4.08 -11.94
N GLN A 103 -0.76 -3.83 -12.17
CA GLN A 103 -0.32 -2.74 -13.05
C GLN A 103 -0.85 -2.90 -14.48
N SER A 104 -1.10 -4.13 -14.96
CA SER A 104 -1.66 -4.37 -16.28
C SER A 104 -3.13 -3.94 -16.43
N LEU A 105 -3.81 -3.56 -15.33
CA LEU A 105 -5.18 -3.05 -15.33
C LEU A 105 -5.28 -1.57 -15.75
N GLY A 106 -4.13 -0.90 -15.93
CA GLY A 106 -4.04 0.55 -16.13
C GLY A 106 -3.96 1.33 -14.81
N GLN A 107 -3.30 2.50 -14.84
CA GLN A 107 -2.92 3.26 -13.64
C GLN A 107 -4.12 3.55 -12.72
N TYR A 108 -5.23 4.03 -13.27
CA TYR A 108 -6.41 4.38 -12.48
C TYR A 108 -6.97 3.18 -11.70
N ARG A 109 -7.17 2.03 -12.37
CA ARG A 109 -7.69 0.82 -11.72
C ARG A 109 -6.69 0.24 -10.74
N PHE A 110 -5.40 0.30 -11.05
CA PHE A 110 -4.34 -0.13 -10.16
C PHE A 110 -4.39 0.64 -8.83
N VAL A 111 -4.49 1.97 -8.87
CA VAL A 111 -4.59 2.81 -7.67
C VAL A 111 -5.85 2.51 -6.87
N GLN A 112 -7.01 2.37 -7.53
CA GLN A 112 -8.26 2.01 -6.84
C GLN A 112 -8.16 0.66 -6.11
N GLU A 113 -7.48 -0.32 -6.70
CA GLU A 113 -7.27 -1.62 -6.07
C GLU A 113 -6.32 -1.54 -4.87
N LEU A 114 -5.27 -0.73 -4.94
CA LEU A 114 -4.38 -0.48 -3.80
C LEU A 114 -5.13 0.20 -2.65
N GLU A 115 -5.91 1.25 -2.94
CA GLU A 115 -6.71 1.94 -1.93
C GLU A 115 -7.74 1.03 -1.28
N LYS A 116 -8.40 0.18 -2.07
CA LYS A 116 -9.34 -0.83 -1.55
C LYS A 116 -8.66 -1.74 -0.53
N LEU A 117 -7.50 -2.31 -0.88
CA LEU A 117 -6.76 -3.22 0.00
C LEU A 117 -6.26 -2.50 1.25
N MET A 118 -5.69 -1.29 1.09
CA MET A 118 -5.22 -0.46 2.18
C MET A 118 -6.34 -0.10 3.16
N THR A 119 -7.47 0.41 2.66
CA THR A 119 -8.62 0.80 3.49
C THR A 119 -9.19 -0.41 4.22
N LEU A 120 -9.41 -1.53 3.53
CA LEU A 120 -9.92 -2.75 4.16
C LEU A 120 -9.01 -3.25 5.28
N HIS A 121 -7.70 -3.35 5.01
CA HIS A 121 -6.73 -3.74 6.02
C HIS A 121 -6.76 -2.79 7.21
N PHE A 122 -6.79 -1.47 6.97
CA PHE A 122 -6.79 -0.48 8.07
C PHE A 122 -8.02 -0.60 8.96
N LEU A 123 -9.19 -0.78 8.36
CA LEU A 123 -10.45 -0.97 9.09
C LEU A 123 -10.39 -2.21 10.00
N ILE A 124 -9.86 -3.32 9.50
CA ILE A 124 -9.75 -4.59 10.24
C ILE A 124 -8.65 -4.52 11.31
N ASP A 125 -7.44 -4.12 10.93
CA ASP A 125 -6.26 -4.07 11.81
C ASP A 125 -6.47 -3.16 13.01
N ARG A 126 -7.07 -1.98 12.78
CA ARG A 126 -7.35 -1.00 13.83
C ARG A 126 -8.69 -1.21 14.54
N ASN A 127 -9.43 -2.27 14.20
CA ASN A 127 -10.77 -2.56 14.71
C ASN A 127 -11.71 -1.34 14.67
N LEU A 128 -11.67 -0.58 13.57
CA LEU A 128 -12.51 0.62 13.39
C LEU A 128 -13.95 0.29 13.01
N VAL A 129 -14.17 -0.95 12.58
CA VAL A 129 -15.50 -1.52 12.32
C VAL A 129 -15.59 -2.86 13.03
N PRO A 130 -16.79 -3.29 13.44
CA PRO A 130 -16.99 -4.65 13.85
C PRO A 130 -16.61 -5.62 12.72
N ARG A 131 -16.12 -6.80 13.10
CA ARG A 131 -15.67 -7.83 12.16
C ARG A 131 -16.85 -8.62 11.59
N ASP A 132 -17.75 -7.92 10.94
CA ASP A 132 -18.86 -8.48 10.18
C ASP A 132 -18.83 -7.96 8.74
N ILE A 133 -19.17 -8.82 7.79
CA ILE A 133 -19.00 -8.51 6.37
C ILE A 133 -19.89 -7.34 5.93
N GLU A 134 -21.09 -7.21 6.50
CA GLU A 134 -22.05 -6.18 6.12
C GLU A 134 -21.57 -4.78 6.51
N THR A 135 -21.07 -4.60 7.74
CA THR A 135 -20.55 -3.33 8.21
C THR A 135 -19.28 -2.93 7.47
N VAL A 136 -18.39 -3.89 7.17
CA VAL A 136 -17.22 -3.66 6.33
C VAL A 136 -17.63 -3.19 4.93
N VAL A 137 -18.58 -3.88 4.28
CA VAL A 137 -19.10 -3.48 2.97
C VAL A 137 -19.74 -2.09 3.02
N ALA A 138 -20.56 -1.80 4.02
CA ALA A 138 -21.21 -0.50 4.20
C ALA A 138 -20.19 0.63 4.35
N MET A 139 -19.13 0.40 5.12
CA MET A 139 -18.05 1.37 5.30
C MET A 139 -17.25 1.55 4.00
N MET A 140 -16.90 0.46 3.32
CA MET A 140 -16.15 0.52 2.07
C MET A 140 -16.95 1.15 0.92
N ARG A 141 -18.28 1.03 0.90
CA ARG A 141 -19.14 1.66 -0.11
C ARG A 141 -19.10 3.18 -0.10
N LYS A 142 -18.70 3.81 1.02
CA LYS A 142 -18.44 5.25 1.08
C LYS A 142 -17.31 5.69 0.12
N HIS A 143 -16.38 4.79 -0.18
CA HIS A 143 -15.28 5.02 -1.12
C HIS A 143 -15.60 4.65 -2.54
N ASN A 144 -16.33 3.55 -2.69
CA ASN A 144 -16.62 2.98 -3.99
C ASN A 144 -17.95 2.25 -3.89
N ALA A 145 -18.98 2.88 -4.45
CA ALA A 145 -20.35 2.36 -4.44
C ALA A 145 -20.48 0.95 -5.07
N ARG A 146 -19.49 0.50 -5.85
CA ARG A 146 -19.47 -0.82 -6.49
C ARG A 146 -18.93 -1.94 -5.59
N ILE A 147 -18.52 -1.64 -4.36
CA ILE A 147 -18.03 -2.67 -3.43
C ILE A 147 -19.21 -3.48 -2.91
N ASP A 148 -19.13 -4.80 -3.06
CA ASP A 148 -20.06 -5.79 -2.51
C ASP A 148 -19.32 -6.82 -1.64
N LYS A 149 -20.06 -7.79 -1.10
CA LYS A 149 -19.50 -8.82 -0.22
C LYS A 149 -18.40 -9.63 -0.90
N GLU A 150 -18.58 -9.99 -2.17
CA GLU A 150 -17.61 -10.80 -2.92
C GLU A 150 -16.33 -10.03 -3.21
N ALA A 151 -16.43 -8.73 -3.50
CA ALA A 151 -15.29 -7.84 -3.64
C ALA A 151 -14.50 -7.72 -2.33
N VAL A 152 -15.18 -7.66 -1.18
CA VAL A 152 -14.52 -7.65 0.14
C VAL A 152 -13.86 -9.00 0.44
N LYS A 153 -14.57 -10.13 0.25
CA LYS A 153 -14.00 -11.48 0.43
C LYS A 153 -12.76 -11.70 -0.44
N THR A 154 -12.81 -11.29 -1.70
CA THR A 154 -11.67 -11.34 -2.62
C THR A 154 -10.50 -10.49 -2.11
N ALA A 155 -10.77 -9.28 -1.62
CA ALA A 155 -9.76 -8.39 -1.08
C ALA A 155 -9.13 -8.94 0.22
N ILE A 156 -9.90 -9.61 1.08
CA ILE A 156 -9.37 -10.34 2.26
C ILE A 156 -8.44 -11.46 1.80
N GLY A 157 -8.87 -12.29 0.84
CA GLY A 157 -8.05 -13.36 0.29
C GLY A 157 -6.73 -12.84 -0.27
N ASP A 158 -6.74 -11.68 -0.93
CA ASP A 158 -5.52 -11.03 -1.41
C ASP A 158 -4.62 -10.53 -0.27
N LEU A 159 -5.19 -9.91 0.76
CA LEU A 159 -4.45 -9.46 1.95
C LEU A 159 -3.80 -10.63 2.70
N VAL A 160 -4.50 -11.75 2.84
CA VAL A 160 -3.96 -12.99 3.41
C VAL A 160 -2.83 -13.53 2.52
N TRP A 161 -3.05 -13.59 1.21
CA TRP A 161 -2.08 -14.10 0.25
C TRP A 161 -0.76 -13.31 0.25
N ILE A 162 -0.82 -11.98 0.38
CA ILE A 162 0.40 -11.15 0.46
C ILE A 162 1.03 -11.15 1.87
N GLY A 163 0.39 -11.76 2.87
CA GLY A 163 0.86 -11.80 4.25
C GLY A 163 0.60 -10.51 5.05
N ALA A 164 -0.36 -9.68 4.61
CA ALA A 164 -0.80 -8.49 5.33
C ALA A 164 -1.85 -8.82 6.41
N LEU A 165 -2.63 -9.89 6.23
CA LEU A 165 -3.56 -10.39 7.24
C LEU A 165 -3.24 -11.84 7.61
N PRO A 166 -3.59 -12.30 8.84
CA PRO A 166 -3.47 -13.71 9.21
C PRO A 166 -4.45 -14.58 8.40
N PHE A 167 -4.20 -15.89 8.32
CA PHE A 167 -5.03 -16.82 7.56
C PHE A 167 -6.48 -16.93 8.10
N GLU A 168 -6.66 -16.73 9.40
CA GLU A 168 -7.94 -16.84 10.12
C GLU A 168 -8.65 -15.48 10.28
N VAL A 169 -8.88 -14.77 9.18
CA VAL A 169 -9.77 -13.59 9.22
C VAL A 169 -11.20 -14.06 9.03
N ASP A 170 -11.86 -14.42 10.13
CA ASP A 170 -13.30 -14.66 10.15
C ASP A 170 -14.05 -13.33 10.30
N LEU A 171 -14.62 -12.84 9.20
CA LEU A 171 -15.72 -11.89 9.28
C LEU A 171 -17.01 -12.69 9.52
N LYS A 172 -17.74 -12.35 10.57
CA LYS A 172 -19.06 -12.95 10.82
C LYS A 172 -19.99 -12.61 9.66
N GLU A 173 -20.74 -13.61 9.20
CA GLU A 173 -21.77 -13.44 8.15
C GLU A 173 -23.00 -12.67 8.65
#